data_AF-A0A5M9JHD3-F1
#
_entry.id   AF-A0A5M9JHD3-F1
#
_cell.length_a   1.000
_cell.length_b   1.000
_cell.length_c   1.000
_cell.angle_alpha   90.00
_cell.angle_beta   90.00
_cell.angle_gamma   90.00
#
_symmetry.space_group_name_H-M   'P 1'
#
loop_
_entity.id
_entity.type
_entity.pdbx_description
1 polymer ?
#
loop_
_entity_poly.entity_id
_entity_poly.type
_entity_poly.pdbx_seq_one_letter_code
_entity_poly.pdbx_strand_id
1 'polypeptide(L)'
;MGIASFNFHKEQITSVEWHPTDDSIVAVAAGDDTLTLWDLAVELDDEESKDTGGVNDVPPQLLFVHYMAKVKEAHWHPQIPGALVGTGENFNVFKTISV
;
A
#
# COMPACT_ATOMS: atom_id res chain seq x y z
N MET A 1 1.65 -6.92 22.61
CA MET A 1 1.08 -6.51 21.33
C MET A 1 1.86 -5.29 20.89
N GLY A 2 2.69 -5.40 19.85
CA GLY A 2 3.48 -4.29 19.34
C GLY A 2 2.60 -3.31 18.59
N ILE A 3 2.96 -2.03 18.59
CA ILE A 3 2.37 -1.02 17.71
C ILE A 3 3.39 -0.81 16.58
N ALA A 4 2.99 -1.10 15.34
CA ALA A 4 3.77 -0.76 14.16
C ALA A 4 3.57 0.70 13.79
N SER A 5 4.64 1.38 13.35
CA SER A 5 4.59 2.76 12.88
C SER A 5 5.48 2.92 11.65
N PHE A 6 4.87 3.31 10.53
CA PHE A 6 5.55 3.46 9.24
C PHE A 6 5.55 4.93 8.82
N ASN A 7 6.73 5.54 8.79
CA ASN A 7 6.91 6.94 8.38
C ASN A 7 7.32 7.01 6.91
N PHE A 8 6.37 6.74 6.01
CA PHE A 8 6.62 6.71 4.56
C PHE A 8 5.90 7.84 3.82
N HIS A 9 4.58 7.96 4.05
CA HIS A 9 3.77 8.98 3.39
C HIS A 9 4.15 10.40 3.85
N LYS A 10 4.14 11.34 2.90
CA LYS A 10 4.60 12.72 3.11
C LYS A 10 3.48 13.71 3.37
N GLU A 11 2.23 13.31 3.12
CA GLU A 11 1.03 14.08 3.42
C GLU A 11 -0.03 13.21 4.11
N GLN A 12 -1.23 13.74 4.34
CA GLN A 12 -2.28 13.06 5.09
C GLN A 12 -2.73 11.78 4.40
N ILE A 13 -2.89 10.72 5.18
CA ILE A 13 -3.63 9.54 4.75
C ILE A 13 -5.10 9.93 4.55
N THR A 14 -5.64 9.56 3.40
CA THR A 14 -7.01 9.89 2.98
C THR A 14 -7.93 8.67 2.97
N SER A 15 -7.39 7.48 2.74
CA SER A 15 -8.12 6.22 2.80
C SER A 15 -7.20 5.07 3.21
N VAL A 16 -7.76 4.10 3.94
CA VAL A 16 -7.10 2.85 4.36
C VAL A 16 -8.13 1.74 4.20
N GLU A 17 -7.79 0.69 3.45
CA GLU A 17 -8.68 -0.46 3.25
C GLU A 17 -7.90 -1.79 3.32
N TRP A 18 -8.36 -2.68 4.19
CA TRP A 18 -7.85 -4.05 4.30
C TRP A 18 -8.26 -4.88 3.09
N HIS A 19 -7.37 -5.75 2.63
CA HIS A 19 -7.72 -6.70 1.59
C HIS A 19 -8.88 -7.60 2.04
N PRO A 20 -9.89 -7.86 1.18
CA PRO A 20 -11.14 -8.51 1.59
C PRO A 20 -10.99 -9.96 2.07
N THR A 21 -9.88 -10.63 1.72
CA THR A 21 -9.65 -12.04 2.07
C THR A 21 -8.25 -12.31 2.63
N ASP A 22 -7.40 -11.30 2.74
CA ASP A 22 -6.03 -11.42 3.26
C ASP A 22 -5.86 -10.37 4.35
N ASP A 23 -5.72 -10.82 5.60
CA ASP A 23 -5.74 -9.95 6.76
C ASP A 23 -4.36 -9.33 7.06
N SER A 24 -3.32 -9.66 6.30
CA SER A 24 -2.03 -8.98 6.40
C SER A 24 -1.91 -7.79 5.44
N ILE A 25 -2.73 -7.73 4.39
CA ILE A 25 -2.57 -6.75 3.31
C ILE A 25 -3.48 -5.54 3.50
N VAL A 26 -2.91 -4.35 3.35
CA VAL A 26 -3.64 -3.08 3.40
C VAL A 26 -3.28 -2.16 2.24
N ALA A 27 -4.30 -1.51 1.68
CA ALA A 27 -4.20 -0.44 0.70
C ALA A 27 -4.31 0.92 1.38
N VAL A 28 -3.43 1.85 1.03
CA VAL A 28 -3.39 3.18 1.66
C VAL A 28 -3.31 4.25 0.57
N ALA A 29 -4.25 5.20 0.58
CA ALA A 29 -4.20 6.38 -0.27
C ALA A 29 -3.80 7.61 0.54
N ALA A 30 -2.94 8.46 -0.01
CA ALA A 30 -2.43 9.63 0.68
C ALA A 30 -2.38 10.89 -0.21
N GLY A 31 -2.35 12.05 0.45
CA GLY A 31 -2.29 13.37 -0.21
C GLY A 31 -0.99 13.63 -0.99
N ASP A 32 0.03 12.79 -0.80
CA ASP A 32 1.29 12.84 -1.55
C ASP A 32 1.19 12.23 -2.96
N ASP A 33 -0.03 12.13 -3.48
CA ASP A 33 -0.39 11.54 -4.77
C ASP A 33 -0.02 10.05 -4.90
N THR A 34 -0.06 9.28 -3.81
CA THR A 34 0.24 7.84 -3.86
C THR A 34 -0.88 6.97 -3.32
N LEU A 35 -1.10 5.83 -4.00
CA LEU A 35 -1.84 4.68 -3.52
C LEU A 35 -0.86 3.53 -3.36
N THR A 36 -0.68 3.06 -2.12
CA THR A 36 0.32 2.08 -1.73
C THR A 36 -0.31 0.78 -1.27
N LEU A 37 0.44 -0.32 -1.42
CA LEU A 37 0.10 -1.63 -0.87
C LEU A 37 1.16 -2.05 0.13
N TRP A 38 0.68 -2.62 1.24
CA TRP A 38 1.52 -3.04 2.35
C TRP A 38 1.18 -4.46 2.76
N ASP A 39 2.19 -5.24 3.14
CA ASP A 39 2.04 -6.52 3.84
C ASP A 39 2.58 -6.38 5.26
N LEU A 40 1.67 -6.48 6.23
CA LEU A 40 1.96 -6.29 7.65
C LEU A 40 2.40 -7.59 8.35
N ALA A 41 2.41 -8.72 7.65
CA ALA A 41 2.98 -9.97 8.16
C ALA A 41 4.50 -10.06 7.95
N VAL A 42 5.12 -9.12 7.22
CA VAL A 42 6.56 -9.08 7.01
C VAL A 42 7.26 -8.71 8.33
N GLU A 43 8.01 -9.68 8.89
CA GLU A 43 8.82 -9.53 10.08
C GLU A 43 10.17 -8.86 9.75
N LEU A 44 10.74 -8.13 10.72
CA LEU A 44 11.98 -7.34 10.55
C LEU A 44 13.27 -8.16 10.78
N ASP A 45 13.15 -9.40 11.24
CA ASP A 45 14.27 -10.29 11.59
C ASP A 45 14.79 -11.12 10.42
N ASP A 46 14.11 -11.10 9.27
CA ASP A 46 14.61 -11.70 8.04
C ASP A 46 15.73 -10.83 7.45
N GLU A 47 16.95 -11.38 7.38
CA GLU A 47 18.09 -10.70 6.73
C GLU A 47 17.78 -10.29 5.27
N GLU A 48 16.84 -11.00 4.62
CA GLU A 48 16.31 -10.71 3.30
C GLU A 48 15.34 -9.53 3.28
N SER A 49 14.56 -9.30 4.36
CA SER A 49 13.61 -8.19 4.42
C SER A 49 14.33 -6.84 4.45
N LYS A 50 15.61 -6.77 4.82
CA LYS A 50 16.38 -5.51 4.80
C LYS A 50 16.89 -5.14 3.41
N ASP A 51 16.83 -6.05 2.44
CA ASP A 51 17.28 -5.79 1.08
C ASP A 51 16.17 -5.11 0.27
N THR A 52 16.13 -3.78 0.34
CA THR A 52 15.25 -2.93 -0.47
C THR A 52 15.82 -2.68 -1.88
N GLY A 53 16.75 -3.52 -2.37
CA GLY A 53 17.41 -3.33 -3.66
C GLY A 53 18.30 -2.08 -3.69
N GLY A 54 18.80 -1.64 -2.53
CA GLY A 54 19.65 -0.45 -2.38
C GLY A 54 18.89 0.87 -2.23
N VAL A 55 17.57 0.85 -2.05
CA VAL A 55 16.77 2.05 -1.80
C VAL A 55 16.65 2.28 -0.30
N ASN A 56 17.43 3.22 0.22
CA ASN A 56 17.32 3.63 1.62
C ASN A 56 15.92 4.22 1.91
N ASP A 57 15.48 4.09 3.17
CA ASP A 57 14.23 4.68 3.69
C ASP A 57 12.92 4.10 3.14
N VAL A 58 12.95 2.92 2.52
CA VAL A 58 11.74 2.17 2.14
C VAL A 58 11.47 1.07 3.17
N PRO A 59 10.30 1.06 3.84
CA PRO A 59 9.95 -0.02 4.76
C PRO A 59 9.79 -1.35 4.00
N PRO A 60 10.22 -2.48 4.57
CA PRO A 60 10.12 -3.77 3.90
C PRO A 60 8.70 -4.30 3.73
N GLN A 61 7.76 -3.77 4.51
CA GLN A 61 6.33 -4.04 4.39
C GLN A 61 5.72 -3.41 3.13
N LEU A 62 6.39 -2.44 2.48
CA LEU A 62 5.85 -1.75 1.32
C LEU A 62 6.00 -2.61 0.06
N LEU A 63 4.87 -3.14 -0.44
CA LEU A 63 4.84 -4.00 -1.62
C LEU A 63 4.80 -3.21 -2.94
N PHE A 64 4.10 -2.07 -2.94
CA PHE A 64 3.84 -1.34 -4.18
C PHE A 64 3.52 0.14 -3.93
N VAL A 65 3.90 0.98 -4.89
CA VAL A 65 3.54 2.41 -4.95
C VAL A 65 2.96 2.72 -6.32
N HIS A 66 1.70 3.13 -6.36
CA HIS A 66 1.03 3.65 -7.55
C HIS A 66 0.91 5.17 -7.44
N TYR A 67 1.44 5.91 -8.42
CA TYR A 67 1.27 7.37 -8.47
C TYR A 67 -0.11 7.72 -9.04
N MET A 68 -0.88 8.52 -8.30
CA MET A 68 -2.21 8.97 -8.68
C MET A 68 -2.49 10.36 -8.10
N ALA A 69 -2.60 11.35 -8.99
CA ALA A 69 -2.85 12.74 -8.60
C ALA A 69 -4.14 12.91 -7.78
N LYS A 70 -4.02 13.58 -6.63
CA LYS A 70 -5.06 13.91 -5.66
C LYS A 70 -5.93 12.73 -5.27
N VAL A 71 -5.36 11.54 -5.12
CA VAL A 71 -6.10 10.36 -4.65
C VAL A 71 -6.79 10.65 -3.30
N LYS A 72 -8.01 10.14 -3.14
CA LYS A 72 -8.86 10.35 -1.96
C LYS A 72 -9.40 9.04 -1.41
N GLU A 73 -9.79 8.11 -2.28
CA GLU A 73 -10.37 6.84 -1.88
C GLU A 73 -9.73 5.69 -2.67
N ALA A 74 -9.65 4.54 -2.00
CA ALA A 74 -9.12 3.30 -2.53
C ALA A 74 -10.09 2.17 -2.14
N HIS A 75 -10.43 1.30 -3.09
CA HIS A 75 -11.31 0.16 -2.87
C HIS A 75 -10.81 -1.09 -3.60
N TRP A 76 -10.90 -2.24 -2.96
CA TRP A 76 -10.67 -3.53 -3.62
C TRP A 76 -11.84 -3.89 -4.53
N HIS A 77 -11.56 -4.38 -5.73
CA HIS A 77 -12.60 -4.78 -6.67
C HIS A 77 -13.25 -6.10 -6.23
N PRO A 78 -14.57 -6.14 -5.97
CA PRO A 78 -15.22 -7.30 -5.33
C PRO A 78 -15.25 -8.57 -6.19
N GLN A 79 -15.13 -8.42 -7.52
CA GLN A 79 -15.18 -9.55 -8.46
C GLN A 79 -13.84 -9.88 -9.11
N ILE A 80 -12.81 -9.05 -8.92
CA ILE A 80 -11.51 -9.22 -9.58
C ILE A 80 -10.45 -9.22 -8.47
N PRO A 81 -10.07 -10.40 -7.95
CA PRO A 81 -9.09 -10.51 -6.88
C PRO A 81 -7.76 -9.81 -7.22
N GLY A 82 -7.23 -9.05 -6.27
CA GLY A 82 -6.01 -8.26 -6.41
C GLY A 82 -6.14 -6.97 -7.24
N ALA A 83 -7.32 -6.67 -7.80
CA ALA A 83 -7.56 -5.40 -8.47
C ALA A 83 -8.02 -4.33 -7.48
N LEU A 84 -7.51 -3.13 -7.69
CA LEU A 84 -7.72 -1.97 -6.84
C LEU A 84 -8.23 -0.81 -7.68
N VAL A 85 -9.17 -0.08 -7.10
CA VAL A 85 -9.80 1.09 -7.69
C VAL A 85 -9.40 2.29 -6.85
N GLY A 86 -8.79 3.29 -7.48
CA GLY A 86 -8.47 4.57 -6.87
C GLY A 86 -9.32 5.69 -7.47
N THR A 87 -9.78 6.61 -6.62
CA THR A 87 -10.47 7.85 -7.04
C THR A 87 -9.71 9.07 -6.56
N GLY A 88 -9.57 10.07 -7.42
CA GLY A 88 -8.85 11.31 -7.14
C GLY A 88 -9.17 12.35 -8.21
N GLU A 89 -8.15 12.96 -8.80
CA GLU A 89 -8.36 13.81 -9.98
C GLU A 89 -8.84 12.99 -11.19
N ASN A 90 -8.37 11.74 -11.29
CA ASN A 90 -8.82 10.77 -12.27
C ASN A 90 -9.38 9.53 -11.58
N PHE A 91 -9.83 8.57 -12.39
CA PHE A 91 -10.26 7.25 -11.95
C PHE A 91 -9.25 6.21 -12.44
N ASN A 92 -8.71 5.37 -11.57
CA ASN A 92 -7.71 4.36 -11.91
C ASN A 92 -8.19 2.98 -11.45
N VAL A 93 -7.98 1.96 -12.29
CA VAL A 93 -8.18 0.56 -11.94
C VAL A 93 -6.92 -0.19 -12.35
N PHE A 94 -6.29 -0.87 -11.40
CA PHE A 94 -5.05 -1.59 -11.64
C PHE A 94 -4.97 -2.84 -10.77
N LYS A 95 -4.08 -3.75 -11.15
CA LYS A 95 -3.76 -4.96 -10.39
C LYS A 95 -2.25 -5.10 -10.31
N THR A 96 -1.73 -5.45 -9.14
CA THR A 96 -0.31 -5.70 -8.93
C THR A 96 0.00 -7.20 -9.06
N ILE A 97 1.26 -7.56 -9.22
CA ILE A 97 1.69 -8.97 -9.15
C ILE A 97 1.78 -9.48 -7.71
N SER A 98 1.86 -8.55 -6.75
CA SER A 98 2.08 -8.83 -5.34
C SER A 98 0.81 -9.26 -4.61
N VAL A 99 -0.36 -9.15 -5.25
CA VAL A 99 -1.70 -9.44 -4.69
C VAL A 99 -2.64 -10.08 -5.72
#